data_AF-A0A815WQP1-F1
#
_entry.id   AF-A0A815WQP1-F1
#
_cell.length_a   1.000
_cell.length_b   1.000
_cell.length_c   1.000
_cell.angle_alpha   90.00
_cell.angle_beta   90.00
_cell.angle_gamma   90.00
#
_symmetry.space_group_name_H-M   'P 1'
#
loop_
_entity.id
_entity.type
_entity.pdbx_description
1 polymer ?
#
loop_
_entity_poly.entity_id
_entity_poly.type
_entity_poly.pdbx_seq_one_letter_code
_entity_poly.pdbx_strand_id
1 'polypeptide(L)'
;MKNDNHLDQYLQRIEVNYPTNGCTQEYLNQSHVDHLTHIPFETFDLIDLKELNISPDYIFDRLVRQNRGGVCLQMNGLFTFILNKLNYNVQLIACGIYNNEIDDYFDGNTHLALFVTLDNGTKLLCDVGFSRDFLTPLYFRTDCIQFATNGFFRLIKDDDGLYYRLERGFLNENDNISLPTSSSPQTHIIDINPKRIK
;
A
#
# COMPACT_ATOMS: atom_id res chain seq x y z
N MET A 1 18.86 10.92 -25.70
CA MET A 1 18.48 10.86 -24.27
C MET A 1 16.98 11.08 -24.22
N LYS A 2 16.17 10.06 -23.91
CA LYS A 2 14.72 10.22 -23.82
C LYS A 2 14.45 11.20 -22.68
N ASN A 3 13.81 12.33 -22.96
CA ASN A 3 13.24 13.19 -21.92
C ASN A 3 12.34 12.30 -21.06
N ASP A 4 12.80 12.01 -19.84
CA ASP A 4 12.24 10.94 -19.02
C ASP A 4 10.95 11.43 -18.36
N ASN A 5 9.92 11.59 -19.19
CA ASN A 5 8.61 12.11 -18.82
C ASN A 5 7.72 11.03 -18.16
N HIS A 6 8.32 10.22 -17.30
CA HIS A 6 7.56 9.22 -16.55
C HIS A 6 6.68 9.88 -15.49
N LEU A 7 7.13 10.99 -14.92
CA LEU A 7 6.37 11.70 -13.89
C LEU A 7 5.14 12.40 -14.48
N ASP A 8 5.23 13.18 -15.58
CA ASP A 8 4.01 13.80 -16.14
C ASP A 8 3.02 12.73 -16.60
N GLN A 9 3.50 11.67 -17.26
CA GLN A 9 2.62 10.60 -17.77
C GLN A 9 1.88 9.89 -16.63
N TYR A 10 2.58 9.60 -15.53
CA TYR A 10 1.94 9.00 -14.37
C TYR A 10 0.96 9.95 -13.70
N LEU A 11 1.36 11.22 -13.46
CA LEU A 11 0.50 12.22 -12.85
C LEU A 11 -0.75 12.47 -13.69
N GLN A 12 -0.62 12.50 -15.02
CA GLN A 12 -1.75 12.53 -15.94
C GLN A 12 -2.63 11.28 -15.82
N ARG A 13 -2.02 10.08 -15.70
CA ARG A 13 -2.74 8.81 -15.58
C ARG A 13 -3.62 8.71 -14.34
N ILE A 14 -3.20 9.34 -13.23
CA ILE A 14 -3.96 9.38 -11.98
C ILE A 14 -4.70 10.72 -11.78
N GLU A 15 -4.65 11.61 -12.78
CA GLU A 15 -5.32 12.92 -12.77
C GLU A 15 -4.90 13.85 -11.60
N VAL A 16 -3.61 13.81 -11.22
CA VAL A 16 -3.03 14.62 -10.14
C VAL A 16 -2.06 15.66 -10.67
N ASN A 17 -2.06 16.85 -10.07
CA ASN A 17 -1.09 17.90 -10.39
C ASN A 17 0.26 17.66 -9.69
N TYR A 18 1.30 18.34 -10.17
CA TYR A 18 2.58 18.40 -9.45
C TYR A 18 2.42 18.95 -8.03
N PRO A 19 3.19 18.45 -7.04
CA PRO A 19 3.16 19.03 -5.70
C PRO A 19 3.77 20.43 -5.74
N THR A 20 3.07 21.40 -5.15
CA THR A 20 3.55 22.79 -5.05
C THR A 20 4.34 23.07 -3.77
N ASN A 21 4.21 22.22 -2.76
CA ASN A 21 4.77 22.41 -1.41
C ASN A 21 5.77 21.31 -1.02
N GLY A 22 6.35 20.59 -1.98
CA GLY A 22 7.29 19.49 -1.73
C GLY A 22 6.62 18.21 -1.22
N CYS A 23 7.37 17.39 -0.47
CA CYS A 23 6.98 16.05 -0.01
C CYS A 23 6.09 16.10 1.24
N THR A 24 4.85 16.56 1.12
CA THR A 24 3.94 16.68 2.27
C THR A 24 3.09 15.43 2.49
N GLN A 25 2.51 15.29 3.68
CA GLN A 25 1.56 14.21 3.98
C GLN A 25 0.29 14.34 3.14
N GLU A 26 -0.20 15.57 2.94
CA GLU A 26 -1.43 15.85 2.20
C GLU A 26 -1.31 15.40 0.74
N TYR A 27 -0.17 15.69 0.11
CA TYR A 27 0.07 15.26 -1.26
C TYR A 27 0.22 13.74 -1.39
N LEU A 28 0.84 13.09 -0.39
CA LEU A 28 0.94 11.64 -0.35
C LEU A 28 -0.44 10.99 -0.20
N ASN A 29 -1.30 11.54 0.67
CA ASN A 29 -2.67 11.08 0.86
C ASN A 29 -3.48 11.20 -0.44
N GLN A 30 -3.40 12.35 -1.12
CA GLN A 30 -4.10 12.57 -2.39
C GLN A 30 -3.62 11.58 -3.45
N SER A 31 -2.30 11.50 -3.67
CA SER A 31 -1.70 10.60 -4.67
C SER A 31 -2.01 9.12 -4.42
N HIS A 32 -2.13 8.71 -3.15
CA HIS A 32 -2.50 7.35 -2.77
C HIS A 32 -3.95 7.02 -3.16
N VAL A 33 -4.89 7.90 -2.81
CA VAL A 33 -6.30 7.77 -3.19
C VAL A 33 -6.41 7.74 -4.71
N ASP A 34 -5.76 8.66 -5.40
CA ASP A 34 -5.88 8.79 -6.85
C ASP A 34 -5.25 7.61 -7.60
N HIS A 35 -4.15 7.04 -7.10
CA HIS A 35 -3.63 5.80 -7.65
C HIS A 35 -4.66 4.68 -7.53
N LEU A 36 -5.23 4.48 -6.33
CA LEU A 36 -6.20 3.41 -6.06
C LEU A 36 -7.48 3.54 -6.88
N THR A 37 -7.92 4.76 -7.19
CA THR A 37 -9.15 5.01 -7.94
C THR A 37 -8.94 4.98 -9.46
N HIS A 38 -7.73 5.27 -9.95
CA HIS A 38 -7.47 5.33 -11.39
C HIS A 38 -6.78 4.07 -11.93
N ILE A 39 -5.91 3.41 -11.16
CA ILE A 39 -5.14 2.23 -11.61
C ILE A 39 -5.75 0.98 -10.96
N PRO A 40 -6.42 0.10 -11.72
CA PRO A 40 -7.10 -1.05 -11.15
C PRO A 40 -6.09 -2.11 -10.68
N PHE A 41 -6.52 -2.92 -9.72
CA PHE A 41 -5.87 -4.19 -9.43
C PHE A 41 -6.33 -5.25 -10.43
N GLU A 42 -5.40 -6.03 -11.00
CA GLU A 42 -5.74 -7.18 -11.86
C GLU A 42 -4.66 -8.28 -11.79
N THR A 43 -5.07 -9.52 -12.09
CA THR A 43 -4.20 -10.71 -12.06
C THR A 43 -3.99 -11.36 -13.42
N PHE A 44 -4.31 -10.67 -14.52
CA PHE A 44 -4.32 -11.28 -15.87
C PHE A 44 -2.97 -11.90 -16.29
N ASP A 45 -1.84 -11.32 -15.87
CA ASP A 45 -0.52 -11.90 -16.17
C ASP A 45 -0.30 -13.26 -15.49
N LEU A 46 -0.97 -13.50 -14.36
CA LEU A 46 -0.91 -14.76 -13.62
C LEU A 46 -1.81 -15.84 -14.23
N ILE A 47 -2.90 -15.44 -14.89
CA ILE A 47 -3.87 -16.37 -15.52
C ILE A 47 -3.24 -17.05 -16.74
N ASP A 48 -2.43 -16.33 -17.51
CA ASP A 48 -1.80 -16.83 -18.73
C ASP A 48 -0.59 -17.76 -18.48
N LEU A 49 -0.30 -18.11 -17.22
CA LEU A 49 0.93 -18.84 -16.80
C LEU A 49 2.22 -18.17 -17.30
N LYS A 50 2.18 -16.88 -17.63
CA LYS A 50 3.37 -16.11 -17.95
C LYS A 50 4.09 -15.82 -16.64
N GLU A 51 5.42 -15.87 -16.69
CA GLU A 51 6.21 -15.35 -15.58
C GLU A 51 5.82 -13.89 -15.33
N LEU A 52 5.61 -13.54 -14.06
CA LEU A 52 5.26 -12.18 -13.68
C LEU A 52 6.42 -11.25 -14.07
N ASN A 53 6.21 -10.39 -15.06
CA ASN A 53 7.22 -9.43 -15.46
C ASN A 53 7.18 -8.22 -14.51
N ILE A 54 8.33 -7.98 -13.88
CA ILE A 54 8.52 -6.95 -12.85
C ILE A 54 9.53 -5.88 -13.27
N SER A 55 9.90 -5.83 -14.56
CA SER A 55 10.82 -4.80 -15.03
C SER A 55 10.18 -3.42 -14.91
N PRO A 56 10.93 -2.39 -14.46
CA PRO A 56 10.37 -1.04 -14.31
C PRO A 56 9.73 -0.51 -15.60
N ASP A 57 10.37 -0.75 -16.75
CA ASP A 57 9.86 -0.33 -18.06
C ASP A 57 8.54 -1.03 -18.41
N TYR A 58 8.45 -2.35 -18.17
CA TYR A 58 7.23 -3.11 -18.43
C TYR A 58 6.08 -2.66 -17.53
N ILE A 59 6.35 -2.51 -16.24
CA ILE A 59 5.36 -2.03 -15.25
C ILE A 59 4.84 -0.67 -15.69
N PHE A 60 5.73 0.26 -16.04
CA PHE A 60 5.34 1.60 -16.45
C PHE A 60 4.50 1.59 -17.73
N ASP A 61 4.97 0.88 -18.77
CA ASP A 61 4.24 0.76 -20.04
C ASP A 61 2.83 0.21 -19.81
N ARG A 62 2.71 -0.85 -19.00
CA ARG A 62 1.45 -1.51 -18.73
C ARG A 62 0.49 -0.61 -17.94
N LEU A 63 0.90 -0.19 -16.74
CA LEU A 63 0.01 0.48 -15.79
C LEU A 63 -0.33 1.91 -16.25
N VAL A 64 0.64 2.58 -16.87
CA VAL A 64 0.52 3.99 -17.27
C VAL A 64 0.13 4.13 -18.74
N ARG A 65 0.91 3.58 -19.67
CA ARG A 65 0.70 3.83 -21.12
C ARG A 65 -0.43 3.00 -21.72
N GLN A 66 -0.65 1.80 -21.22
CA GLN A 66 -1.69 0.88 -21.72
C GLN A 66 -2.98 0.93 -20.91
N ASN A 67 -3.06 1.77 -19.87
CA ASN A 67 -4.21 1.88 -18.97
C ASN A 67 -4.65 0.54 -18.37
N ARG A 68 -3.68 -0.35 -18.08
CA ARG A 68 -3.93 -1.61 -17.40
C ARG A 68 -3.69 -1.49 -15.91
N GLY A 69 -4.06 -2.53 -15.19
CA GLY A 69 -3.74 -2.68 -13.78
C GLY A 69 -2.53 -3.59 -13.57
N GLY A 70 -2.31 -3.96 -12.31
CA GLY A 70 -1.33 -4.96 -11.94
C GLY A 70 -1.58 -5.57 -10.57
N VAL A 71 -0.69 -6.46 -10.18
CA VAL A 71 -0.63 -7.03 -8.83
C VAL A 71 0.18 -6.15 -7.89
N CYS A 72 0.18 -6.46 -6.59
CA CYS A 72 0.79 -5.60 -5.56
C CYS A 72 2.24 -5.20 -5.83
N LEU A 73 3.09 -6.12 -6.30
CA LEU A 73 4.48 -5.84 -6.59
C LEU A 73 4.68 -4.87 -7.78
N GLN A 74 3.78 -4.92 -8.77
CA GLN A 74 3.79 -3.98 -9.90
C GLN A 74 3.25 -2.61 -9.47
N MET A 75 2.14 -2.58 -8.73
CA MET A 75 1.50 -1.34 -8.27
C MET A 75 2.38 -0.59 -7.26
N ASN A 76 2.81 -1.25 -6.18
CA ASN A 76 3.69 -0.65 -5.18
C ASN A 76 5.10 -0.41 -5.72
N GLY A 77 5.57 -1.18 -6.70
CA GLY A 77 6.81 -0.92 -7.43
C GLY A 77 6.74 0.38 -8.25
N LEU A 78 5.67 0.57 -9.03
CA LEU A 78 5.42 1.82 -9.76
C LEU A 78 5.31 3.00 -8.80
N PHE A 79 4.55 2.85 -7.72
CA PHE A 79 4.33 3.94 -6.77
C PHE A 79 5.62 4.32 -6.04
N THR A 80 6.46 3.34 -5.67
CA THR A 80 7.82 3.59 -5.15
C THR A 80 8.66 4.42 -6.12
N PHE A 81 8.67 4.04 -7.40
CA PHE A 81 9.44 4.75 -8.43
C PHE A 81 8.99 6.21 -8.58
N ILE A 82 7.68 6.47 -8.56
CA ILE A 82 7.12 7.82 -8.65
C ILE A 82 7.41 8.63 -7.40
N LEU A 83 7.16 8.09 -6.22
CA LEU A 83 7.43 8.78 -4.96
C LEU A 83 8.91 9.14 -4.80
N ASN A 84 9.83 8.26 -5.22
CA ASN A 84 11.26 8.57 -5.27
C ASN A 84 11.57 9.71 -6.25
N LYS A 85 10.95 9.76 -7.43
CA LYS A 85 11.09 10.90 -8.36
C LYS A 85 10.54 12.22 -7.78
N LEU A 86 9.57 12.13 -6.89
CA LEU A 86 9.04 13.26 -6.13
C LEU A 86 9.89 13.62 -4.90
N ASN A 87 10.94 12.87 -4.61
CA ASN A 87 11.87 12.99 -3.48
C ASN A 87 11.35 12.53 -2.11
N TYR A 88 10.29 11.73 -2.06
CA TYR A 88 9.91 11.06 -0.81
C TYR A 88 10.96 10.00 -0.42
N ASN A 89 11.21 9.85 0.88
CA ASN A 89 11.98 8.72 1.39
C ASN A 89 11.08 7.49 1.50
N VAL A 90 11.22 6.57 0.54
CA VAL A 90 10.37 5.39 0.41
C VAL A 90 11.16 4.11 0.57
N GLN A 91 10.59 3.17 1.33
CA GLN A 91 11.12 1.85 1.52
C GLN A 91 10.05 0.80 1.22
N LEU A 92 10.32 -0.08 0.26
CA LEU A 92 9.47 -1.24 -0.02
C LEU A 92 9.61 -2.24 1.12
N ILE A 93 8.49 -2.80 1.58
CA ILE A 93 8.44 -3.79 2.66
C ILE A 93 7.66 -5.02 2.23
N ALA A 94 8.15 -6.18 2.67
CA ALA A 94 7.46 -7.44 2.53
C ALA A 94 6.46 -7.63 3.68
N CYS A 95 5.28 -8.15 3.35
CA CYS A 95 4.15 -8.30 4.25
C CYS A 95 3.53 -9.69 4.10
N GLY A 96 3.03 -10.24 5.20
CA GLY A 96 2.13 -11.39 5.20
C GLY A 96 0.68 -10.94 5.01
N ILE A 97 -0.09 -11.75 4.27
CA ILE A 97 -1.56 -11.67 4.23
C ILE A 97 -2.08 -12.82 5.08
N TYR A 98 -2.92 -12.51 6.06
CA TYR A 98 -3.55 -13.53 6.87
C TYR A 98 -4.76 -14.11 6.15
N ASN A 99 -4.93 -15.42 6.29
CA ASN A 99 -6.03 -16.18 5.71
C ASN A 99 -6.96 -16.70 6.83
N ASN A 100 -8.15 -16.09 6.92
CA ASN A 100 -9.18 -16.49 7.88
C ASN A 100 -9.67 -17.94 7.71
N GLU A 101 -9.55 -18.54 6.52
CA GLU A 101 -10.04 -19.90 6.26
C GLU A 101 -9.18 -20.97 6.91
N ILE A 102 -7.88 -20.69 7.09
CA ILE A 102 -6.91 -21.63 7.68
C ILE A 102 -6.38 -21.16 9.04
N ASP A 103 -6.86 -20.01 9.54
CA ASP A 103 -6.40 -19.38 10.78
C ASP A 103 -4.87 -19.18 10.81
N ASP A 104 -4.29 -18.87 9.64
CA ASP A 104 -2.85 -18.71 9.46
C ASP A 104 -2.54 -17.78 8.28
N TYR A 105 -1.29 -17.37 8.15
CA TYR A 105 -0.82 -16.57 7.03
C TYR A 105 -0.66 -17.42 5.75
N PHE A 106 -0.86 -16.78 4.60
CA PHE A 106 -0.41 -17.38 3.36
C PHE A 106 1.11 -17.56 3.38
N ASP A 107 1.57 -18.72 2.91
CA ASP A 107 3.00 -19.05 2.84
C ASP A 107 3.75 -18.06 1.94
N GLY A 108 4.86 -17.54 2.48
CA GLY A 108 5.86 -16.79 1.73
C GLY A 108 5.47 -15.35 1.39
N ASN A 109 5.58 -14.42 2.35
CA ASN A 109 5.58 -12.95 2.16
C ASN A 109 4.82 -12.48 0.91
N THR A 110 3.52 -12.82 0.83
CA THR A 110 2.76 -12.80 -0.42
C THR A 110 2.38 -11.40 -0.88
N HIS A 111 2.79 -10.38 -0.14
CA HIS A 111 2.42 -8.99 -0.38
C HIS A 111 3.58 -8.04 -0.16
N LEU A 112 3.57 -6.93 -0.91
CA LEU A 112 4.47 -5.82 -0.70
C LEU A 112 3.67 -4.57 -0.39
N ALA A 113 4.14 -3.77 0.55
CA ALA A 113 3.64 -2.44 0.87
C ALA A 113 4.82 -1.46 0.98
N LEU A 114 4.56 -0.22 1.37
CA LEU A 114 5.57 0.83 1.48
C LEU A 114 5.61 1.43 2.87
N PHE A 115 6.82 1.77 3.31
CA PHE A 115 7.01 2.84 4.27
C PHE A 115 7.42 4.12 3.57
N VAL A 116 6.80 5.22 3.97
CA VAL A 116 7.20 6.57 3.58
C VAL A 116 7.58 7.33 4.84
N THR A 117 8.80 7.86 4.88
CA THR A 117 9.27 8.69 6.00
C THR A 117 9.32 10.15 5.55
N LEU A 118 8.56 11.01 6.22
CA LEU A 118 8.57 12.45 5.96
C LEU A 118 9.75 13.12 6.65
N ASP A 119 10.09 14.34 6.22
CA ASP A 119 11.24 15.10 6.72
C ASP A 119 11.19 15.37 8.25
N ASN A 120 9.98 15.45 8.80
CA ASN A 120 9.76 15.61 10.25
C ASN A 120 9.93 14.30 11.05
N GLY A 121 10.31 13.20 10.40
CA GLY A 121 10.46 11.87 11.00
C GLY A 121 9.17 11.06 11.11
N THR A 122 8.02 11.60 10.67
CA THR A 122 6.76 10.84 10.63
C THR A 122 6.90 9.68 9.65
N LYS A 123 6.67 8.46 10.15
CA LYS A 123 6.66 7.23 9.36
C LYS A 123 5.23 6.82 9.05
N LEU A 124 4.93 6.69 7.77
CA LEU A 124 3.64 6.31 7.23
C LEU A 124 3.74 4.95 6.54
N LEU A 125 2.70 4.15 6.69
CA LEU A 125 2.44 2.93 5.97
C LEU A 125 1.56 3.28 4.76
N CYS A 126 1.98 2.89 3.57
CA CYS A 126 1.26 3.12 2.32
C CYS A 126 1.12 1.81 1.55
N ASP A 127 -0.02 1.64 0.87
CA ASP A 127 -0.27 0.46 0.05
C ASP A 127 -1.29 0.77 -1.04
N VAL A 128 -0.81 0.89 -2.28
CA VAL A 128 -1.67 1.04 -3.45
C VAL A 128 -1.91 -0.28 -4.18
N GLY A 129 -1.31 -1.37 -3.70
CA GLY A 129 -1.37 -2.70 -4.29
C GLY A 129 -2.41 -3.64 -3.68
N PHE A 130 -3.08 -3.21 -2.60
CA PHE A 130 -4.17 -3.95 -1.96
C PHE A 130 -5.43 -3.10 -1.83
N SER A 131 -6.23 -3.07 -2.90
CA SER A 131 -7.41 -2.19 -3.04
C SER A 131 -8.53 -2.40 -1.99
N ARG A 132 -8.44 -3.43 -1.14
CA ARG A 132 -9.38 -3.69 -0.05
C ARG A 132 -8.98 -3.07 1.30
N ASP A 133 -7.79 -2.48 1.40
CA ASP A 133 -7.28 -1.88 2.63
C ASP A 133 -7.65 -0.38 2.77
N PHE A 134 -6.85 0.42 3.47
CA PHE A 134 -7.02 1.85 3.67
C PHE A 134 -6.82 2.68 2.39
N LEU A 135 -7.67 3.70 2.18
CA LEU A 135 -7.54 4.60 1.03
C LEU A 135 -6.47 5.70 1.22
N THR A 136 -6.09 5.99 2.44
CA THR A 136 -5.07 7.01 2.76
C THR A 136 -4.01 6.40 3.68
N PRO A 137 -2.72 6.75 3.50
CA PRO A 137 -1.63 6.30 4.35
C PRO A 137 -1.93 6.36 5.86
N LEU A 138 -1.50 5.33 6.58
CA LEU A 138 -1.66 5.23 8.03
C LEU A 138 -0.35 5.58 8.76
N TYR A 139 -0.42 6.17 9.94
CA TYR A 139 0.75 6.32 10.80
C TYR A 139 1.25 4.95 11.27
N PHE A 140 2.57 4.76 11.23
CA PHE A 140 3.19 3.56 11.78
C PHE A 140 3.37 3.70 13.31
N ARG A 141 2.26 3.61 14.06
CA ARG A 141 2.20 3.70 15.53
C ARG A 141 1.10 2.80 16.09
N THR A 142 1.28 2.32 17.32
CA THR A 142 0.45 1.25 17.91
C THR A 142 -0.40 1.69 19.10
N ASP A 143 -0.40 2.98 19.42
CA ASP A 143 -1.04 3.56 20.60
C ASP A 143 -2.40 4.20 20.29
N CYS A 144 -2.92 4.04 19.07
CA CYS A 144 -4.20 4.62 18.68
C CYS A 144 -4.97 3.80 17.64
N ILE A 145 -6.28 4.05 17.61
CA ILE A 145 -7.12 3.80 16.43
C ILE A 145 -6.97 5.00 15.50
N GLN A 146 -6.81 4.73 14.22
CA GLN A 146 -6.59 5.69 13.15
C GLN A 146 -7.78 5.69 12.21
N PHE A 147 -8.13 6.86 11.68
CA PHE A 147 -9.22 7.00 10.72
C PHE A 147 -8.64 7.22 9.33
N ALA A 148 -9.02 6.36 8.39
CA ALA A 148 -8.82 6.57 6.96
C ALA A 148 -10.18 6.88 6.30
N THR A 149 -10.16 7.37 5.07
CA THR A 149 -11.38 7.75 4.35
C THR A 149 -12.43 6.63 4.26
N ASN A 150 -12.02 5.36 4.31
CA ASN A 150 -12.88 4.19 4.14
C ASN A 150 -12.99 3.27 5.37
N GLY A 151 -12.55 3.73 6.55
CA GLY A 151 -12.65 2.94 7.76
C GLY A 151 -11.73 3.40 8.88
N PHE A 152 -11.75 2.66 9.98
CA PHE A 152 -10.86 2.88 11.11
C PHE A 152 -9.98 1.66 11.33
N PHE A 153 -8.72 1.92 11.61
CA PHE A 153 -7.64 0.95 11.57
C PHE A 153 -6.83 1.02 12.86
N ARG A 154 -6.35 -0.11 13.34
CA ARG A 154 -5.45 -0.18 14.50
C ARG A 154 -4.23 -1.00 14.13
N LEU A 155 -3.05 -0.48 14.42
CA LEU A 155 -1.82 -1.25 14.35
C LEU A 155 -1.52 -1.80 15.74
N ILE A 156 -1.34 -3.11 15.86
CA ILE A 156 -0.93 -3.77 17.09
C ILE A 156 0.48 -4.32 16.91
N LYS A 157 1.26 -4.33 17.99
CA LYS A 157 2.54 -5.04 18.05
C LYS A 157 2.32 -6.36 18.78
N ASP A 158 2.91 -7.44 18.28
CA ASP A 158 2.94 -8.70 19.00
C ASP A 158 3.80 -8.61 20.28
N ASP A 159 3.65 -9.59 21.17
CA ASP A 159 4.34 -9.64 22.46
C ASP A 159 5.87 -9.73 22.32
N ASP A 160 6.35 -10.44 21.28
CA ASP A 160 7.79 -10.57 21.00
C ASP A 160 8.36 -9.31 20.30
N GLY A 161 7.49 -8.39 19.88
CA GLY A 161 7.85 -7.15 19.23
C GLY A 161 8.46 -7.32 17.83
N LEU A 162 8.27 -8.49 17.23
CA LEU A 162 8.81 -8.89 15.93
C LEU A 162 7.82 -8.64 14.79
N TYR A 163 6.54 -8.52 15.13
CA TYR A 163 5.44 -8.48 14.18
C TYR A 163 4.49 -7.33 14.50
N TYR A 164 3.90 -6.81 13.44
CA TYR A 164 2.83 -5.84 13.53
C TYR A 164 1.58 -6.46 12.93
N ARG A 165 0.42 -5.99 13.36
CA ARG A 165 -0.86 -6.47 12.86
C ARG A 165 -1.73 -5.27 12.58
N LEU A 166 -2.09 -5.04 11.32
CA LEU A 166 -3.10 -4.07 10.98
C LEU A 166 -4.48 -4.72 11.11
N GLU A 167 -5.34 -4.10 11.90
CA GLU A 167 -6.73 -4.47 12.05
C GLU A 167 -7.61 -3.39 11.47
N ARG A 168 -8.59 -3.80 10.66
CA ARG A 168 -9.67 -2.92 10.23
C ARG A 168 -10.88 -3.12 11.13
N GLY A 169 -11.33 -2.05 11.78
CA GLY A 169 -12.56 -2.07 12.55
C GLY A 169 -13.82 -1.96 11.69
N PHE A 170 -14.95 -2.21 12.32
CA PHE A 170 -16.29 -2.10 11.75
C PHE A 170 -17.25 -1.43 12.74
N LEU A 171 -18.35 -0.87 12.25
CA LEU A 171 -19.42 -0.38 13.12
C LEU A 171 -20.29 -1.57 13.52
N ASN A 172 -20.55 -1.73 14.82
CA ASN A 172 -21.47 -2.75 15.30
C ASN A 172 -22.93 -2.31 15.14
N GLU A 173 -23.86 -3.18 15.53
CA GLU A 173 -25.31 -2.95 15.44
C GLU A 173 -25.80 -1.69 16.18
N ASN A 174 -24.99 -1.14 17.09
CA ASN A 174 -25.29 0.07 17.85
C ASN A 174 -24.48 1.29 17.37
N ASP A 175 -23.97 1.27 16.13
CA ASP A 175 -23.14 2.32 15.52
C ASP A 175 -21.85 2.66 16.28
N ASN A 176 -21.38 1.75 17.14
CA ASN A 176 -20.12 1.92 17.85
C ASN A 176 -18.97 1.28 17.09
N ILE A 177 -17.81 1.95 17.11
CA ILE A 177 -16.54 1.42 16.61
C ILE A 177 -16.22 0.12 17.36
N SER A 178 -16.09 -0.95 16.60
CA SER A 178 -15.67 -2.27 17.08
C SER A 178 -14.45 -2.74 16.31
N LEU A 179 -13.58 -3.47 16.99
CA LEU A 179 -12.35 -4.01 16.43
C LEU A 179 -12.50 -5.53 16.29
N PRO A 180 -11.79 -6.15 15.32
CA PRO A 180 -11.79 -7.60 15.17
C PRO A 180 -11.36 -8.29 16.48
N THR A 181 -12.04 -9.40 16.80
CA THR A 181 -11.63 -10.33 17.85
C THR A 181 -11.15 -11.63 17.21
N SER A 182 -10.66 -12.57 18.02
CA SER A 182 -10.35 -13.94 17.57
C SER A 182 -11.54 -14.68 16.94
N SER A 183 -12.76 -14.16 17.08
CA SER A 183 -14.00 -14.75 16.57
C SER A 183 -14.63 -13.97 15.41
N SER A 184 -13.96 -12.97 14.82
CA SER A 184 -14.46 -12.19 13.69
C SER A 184 -13.50 -12.26 12.50
N PRO A 185 -13.99 -12.18 11.24
CA PRO A 185 -13.13 -12.23 10.07
C PRO A 185 -12.15 -11.05 10.11
N GLN A 186 -10.87 -11.37 10.12
CA GLN A 186 -9.78 -10.44 10.29
C GLN A 186 -9.25 -10.08 8.90
N THR A 187 -9.32 -8.80 8.50
CA THR A 187 -8.61 -8.32 7.31
C THR A 187 -7.26 -7.82 7.77
N HIS A 188 -6.28 -8.71 7.91
CA HIS A 188 -4.94 -8.30 8.30
C HIS A 188 -4.06 -8.07 7.11
N ILE A 189 -3.28 -7.01 7.22
CA ILE A 189 -2.05 -6.92 6.47
C ILE A 189 -0.96 -6.48 7.44
N ILE A 190 0.23 -7.03 7.20
CA ILE A 190 1.53 -6.47 7.57
C ILE A 190 2.19 -7.07 8.81
N ASP A 191 2.73 -8.27 8.63
CA ASP A 191 3.99 -8.64 9.27
C ASP A 191 5.16 -7.85 8.66
N ILE A 192 5.53 -6.71 9.27
CA ILE A 192 6.85 -6.10 9.03
C ILE A 192 7.85 -6.82 9.92
N ASN A 193 8.70 -7.67 9.34
CA ASN A 193 9.89 -8.14 10.03
C ASN A 193 11.07 -7.19 9.73
N PRO A 194 11.58 -6.42 10.70
CA PRO A 194 12.67 -5.47 10.47
C PRO A 194 13.98 -6.12 9.97
N LYS A 195 14.17 -7.42 10.23
CA LYS A 195 15.36 -8.18 9.81
C LYS A 195 15.26 -8.72 8.37
N ARG A 196 14.12 -8.52 7.69
CA ARG A 196 13.88 -9.00 6.32
C ARG A 196 13.90 -7.90 5.25
N ILE A 197 14.15 -6.66 5.65
CA ILE A 197 14.41 -5.54 4.72
C ILE A 197 15.83 -5.77 4.17
N LYS A 198 15.95 -6.14 2.89
CA LYS A 198 17.24 -6.13 2.18
C LYS A 198 17.45 -4.76 1.55
#